data_AF-A0A542Y9Q1-F1
#
_entry.id   AF-A0A542Y9Q1-F1
#
_cell.length_a   1.000
_cell.length_b   1.000
_cell.length_c   1.000
_cell.angle_alpha   90.00
_cell.angle_beta   90.00
_cell.angle_gamma   90.00
#
_symmetry.space_group_name_H-M   'P 1'
#
loop_
_entity.id
_entity.type
_entity.pdbx_description
1 polymer ?
#
loop_
_entity_poly.entity_id
_entity_poly.type
_entity_poly.pdbx_seq_one_letter_code
_entity_poly.pdbx_strand_id
1 'polypeptide(L)'
;MPQPAITLWLLAAPLVITGMGTGLFVGPNTNATVASVTPKHAGVASGLIGTAQRFGTAVAIPVLTGIMATSGEPGQSLPTAGVALLVAAGFALAGIIVVAVDRSPRFAVPGRKP
;
A
#
# COMPACT_ATOMS: atom_id res chain seq x y z
N MET A 1 -0.56 23.03 -29.64
CA MET A 1 -1.72 22.48 -28.91
C MET A 1 -1.81 23.21 -27.57
N PRO A 2 -2.95 23.83 -27.20
CA PRO A 2 -3.08 24.52 -25.93
C PRO A 2 -2.91 23.51 -24.78
N GLN A 3 -1.94 23.75 -23.91
CA GLN A 3 -1.75 22.97 -22.69
C GLN A 3 -2.98 23.22 -21.80
N PRO A 4 -3.73 22.20 -21.34
CA PRO A 4 -4.73 22.43 -20.33
C PRO A 4 -4.03 23.02 -19.12
N ALA A 5 -4.43 24.23 -18.70
CA ALA A 5 -3.90 24.84 -17.49
C ALA A 5 -4.35 23.98 -16.31
N ILE A 6 -3.48 23.05 -15.90
CA ILE A 6 -3.71 22.23 -14.72
C ILE A 6 -3.80 23.19 -13.55
N THR A 7 -5.01 23.40 -13.05
CA THR A 7 -5.22 24.27 -11.89
C THR A 7 -4.46 23.64 -10.73
N LEU A 8 -3.61 24.41 -10.04
CA LEU A 8 -2.75 23.91 -8.95
C LEU A 8 -3.53 23.05 -7.94
N TRP A 9 -4.80 23.38 -7.69
CA TRP A 9 -5.72 22.63 -6.84
C TRP A 9 -6.01 21.19 -7.30
N LEU A 10 -6.07 20.92 -8.61
CA LEU A 10 -6.29 19.58 -9.16
C LEU A 10 -5.11 18.63 -8.90
N LEU A 11 -3.91 19.18 -8.68
CA LEU A 11 -2.72 18.41 -8.27
C LEU A 11 -2.56 18.39 -6.75
N ALA A 12 -2.78 19.53 -6.10
CA ALA A 12 -2.60 19.67 -4.66
C ALA A 12 -3.54 18.75 -3.86
N ALA A 13 -4.81 18.66 -4.25
CA ALA A 13 -5.79 17.82 -3.55
C ALA A 13 -5.39 16.33 -3.48
N PRO A 14 -5.12 15.63 -4.60
CA PRO A 14 -4.71 14.23 -4.54
C PRO A 14 -3.35 14.03 -3.87
N LEU A 15 -2.39 14.96 -4.01
CA LEU A 15 -1.12 14.89 -3.29
C LEU A 15 -1.30 14.95 -1.77
N VAL A 16 -2.11 15.90 -1.28
CA VAL A 16 -2.38 16.05 0.15
C VAL A 16 -3.11 14.83 0.70
N ILE A 17 -4.13 14.34 -0.01
CA ILE A 17 -4.88 13.13 0.40
C ILE A 17 -3.95 11.92 0.47
N THR A 18 -3.11 11.74 -0.56
CA THR A 18 -2.14 10.62 -0.61
C THR A 18 -1.10 10.74 0.50
N GLY A 19 -0.51 11.91 0.68
CA GLY A 19 0.48 12.16 1.73
C GLY A 19 -0.08 11.97 3.14
N MET A 20 -1.30 12.43 3.39
CA MET A 20 -1.99 12.23 4.66
C MET A 20 -2.26 10.74 4.91
N GLY A 21 -2.76 10.01 3.90
CA GLY A 21 -2.96 8.57 3.99
C GLY A 21 -1.66 7.81 4.28
N THR A 22 -0.62 8.03 3.49
CA THR A 22 0.67 7.36 3.70
C THR A 22 1.27 7.68 5.07
N GLY A 23 1.21 8.94 5.51
CA GLY A 23 1.73 9.37 6.82
C GLY A 23 1.01 8.73 8.00
N LEU A 24 -0.33 8.68 7.95
CA LEU A 24 -1.16 8.12 9.02
C LEU A 24 -1.02 6.61 9.18
N PHE A 25 -0.71 5.89 8.10
CA PHE A 25 -0.64 4.42 8.14
C PHE A 25 0.79 3.88 8.19
N VAL A 26 1.72 4.41 7.38
CA VAL A 26 3.07 3.81 7.24
C VAL A 26 3.90 4.01 8.51
N GLY A 27 3.93 5.23 9.06
CA GLY A 27 4.72 5.53 10.25
C GLY A 27 4.33 4.68 11.48
N PRO A 28 3.05 4.73 11.92
CA PRO A 28 2.59 3.96 13.07
C PRO A 28 2.71 2.44 12.88
N ASN A 29 2.42 1.93 11.68
CA ASN A 29 2.47 0.48 11.43
C ASN A 29 3.90 -0.06 11.43
N THR A 30 4.84 0.66 10.79
CA THR A 30 6.26 0.30 10.82
C THR A 30 6.81 0.36 12.24
N ASN A 31 6.50 1.41 13.00
CA ASN A 31 6.96 1.56 14.37
C ASN A 31 6.39 0.47 15.30
N ALA A 32 5.09 0.17 15.21
CA ALA A 32 4.47 -0.90 15.99
C ALA A 32 5.10 -2.28 15.70
N THR A 33 5.38 -2.56 14.42
CA THR A 33 6.01 -3.82 14.01
C THR A 33 7.44 -3.94 14.54
N VAL A 34 8.27 -2.90 14.38
CA VAL A 34 9.66 -2.91 14.87
C VAL A 34 9.72 -2.90 16.40
N ALA A 35 8.78 -2.23 17.08
CA ALA A 35 8.71 -2.23 18.54
C ALA A 35 8.32 -3.60 19.12
N SER A 36 7.63 -4.44 18.35
CA SER A 36 7.22 -5.80 18.77
C SER A 36 8.35 -6.84 18.72
N VAL A 37 9.50 -6.52 18.11
CA VAL A 37 10.66 -7.41 18.07
C VAL A 37 11.72 -6.98 19.08
N THR A 38 12.52 -7.93 19.58
CA THR A 38 13.64 -7.63 20.47
C THR A 38 14.63 -6.67 19.79
N PRO A 39 15.26 -5.71 20.51
CA PRO A 39 16.18 -4.74 19.91
C PRO A 39 17.30 -5.33 19.04
N LYS A 40 17.77 -6.54 19.38
CA LYS A 40 18.76 -7.29 18.59
C LYS A 40 18.29 -7.64 17.16
N HIS A 41 16.98 -7.73 16.92
CA HIS A 41 16.37 -8.09 15.64
C HIS A 41 15.74 -6.91 14.91
N ALA A 42 15.77 -5.70 15.48
CA ALA A 42 15.13 -4.51 14.88
C ALA A 42 15.67 -4.18 13.48
N GLY A 43 16.99 -4.36 13.26
CA GLY A 43 17.61 -4.18 11.94
C GLY A 43 17.11 -5.17 10.90
N VAL A 44 16.94 -6.44 11.27
CA VAL A 44 16.40 -7.49 10.39
C VAL A 44 14.93 -7.22 10.08
N ALA A 45 14.14 -6.81 11.07
CA ALA A 45 12.73 -6.47 10.89
C ALA A 45 12.57 -5.27 9.92
N SER A 46 13.32 -4.20 10.12
CA SER A 46 13.28 -3.04 9.22
C SER A 46 13.73 -3.38 7.79
N GLY A 47 14.76 -4.23 7.64
CA GLY A 47 15.21 -4.69 6.33
C GLY A 47 14.16 -5.54 5.60
N LEU A 48 13.47 -6.42 6.33
CA LEU A 48 12.39 -7.23 5.77
C LEU A 48 11.19 -6.37 5.37
N ILE A 49 10.78 -5.41 6.22
CA ILE A 49 9.70 -4.45 5.90
C ILE A 49 10.05 -3.66 4.63
N GLY A 50 11.27 -3.12 4.54
CA GLY A 50 11.71 -2.38 3.37
C GLY A 50 11.73 -3.23 2.09
N THR A 51 12.14 -4.49 2.19
CA THR A 51 12.14 -5.43 1.06
C THR A 51 10.72 -5.75 0.61
N ALA A 52 9.80 -6.00 1.54
CA ALA A 52 8.39 -6.26 1.25
C ALA A 52 7.71 -5.04 0.58
N GLN A 53 7.99 -3.83 1.06
CA GLN A 53 7.50 -2.60 0.44
C GLN A 53 8.03 -2.44 -0.99
N ARG A 54 9.34 -2.63 -1.20
CA ARG A 54 9.96 -2.56 -2.53
C ARG A 54 9.35 -3.57 -3.48
N PHE A 55 9.20 -4.82 -3.05
CA PHE A 55 8.56 -5.87 -3.84
C PHE A 55 7.13 -5.48 -4.22
N GLY A 56 6.34 -4.99 -3.26
CA GLY A 56 4.99 -4.49 -3.52
C GLY A 56 4.96 -3.37 -4.56
N THR A 57 5.82 -2.36 -4.44
CA THR A 57 5.89 -1.25 -5.42
C THR A 57 6.36 -1.70 -6.79
N ALA A 58 7.31 -2.65 -6.85
CA ALA A 58 7.85 -3.19 -8.10
C ALA A 58 6.78 -3.94 -8.91
N VAL A 59 5.85 -4.62 -8.24
CA VAL A 59 4.72 -5.29 -8.88
C VAL A 59 3.59 -4.30 -9.20
N ALA A 60 3.27 -3.39 -8.28
CA ALA A 60 2.15 -2.47 -8.43
C ALA A 60 2.32 -1.50 -9.61
N ILE A 61 3.52 -0.93 -9.79
CA ILE A 61 3.76 0.11 -10.82
C ILE A 61 3.47 -0.42 -12.23
N PRO A 62 4.03 -1.57 -12.69
CA PRO A 62 3.73 -2.11 -14.02
C PRO A 62 2.27 -2.51 -14.20
N VAL A 63 1.63 -3.06 -13.16
CA VAL A 63 0.21 -3.46 -13.23
C VAL A 63 -0.67 -2.23 -13.46
N LEU A 64 -0.53 -1.20 -12.63
CA LEU A 64 -1.34 0.02 -12.74
C LEU A 64 -1.03 0.79 -14.04
N THR A 65 0.25 0.86 -14.42
CA THR A 65 0.68 1.50 -15.67
C THR A 65 0.13 0.75 -16.88
N GLY A 66 0.16 -0.59 -16.88
CA GLY A 66 -0.40 -1.42 -17.94
C GLY A 66 -1.91 -1.25 -18.09
N ILE A 67 -2.64 -1.15 -16.97
CA ILE A 67 -4.08 -0.82 -16.99
C ILE A 67 -4.29 0.55 -17.65
N MET A 68 -3.55 1.57 -17.23
CA MET A 68 -3.66 2.92 -17.80
C MET A 68 -3.28 2.99 -19.28
N ALA A 69 -2.36 2.13 -19.76
CA ALA A 69 -1.98 2.05 -21.15
C ALA A 69 -3.12 1.55 -22.08
N THR A 70 -4.19 0.95 -21.53
CA THR A 70 -5.35 0.53 -22.32
C THR A 70 -6.26 1.69 -22.73
N SER A 71 -6.22 2.83 -22.02
CA SER A 71 -6.88 4.06 -22.44
C SER A 71 -6.03 4.80 -23.47
N GLY A 72 -6.30 4.58 -24.75
CA GLY A 72 -5.53 5.16 -25.87
C GLY A 72 -5.65 6.68 -26.04
N GLU A 73 -6.55 7.36 -25.32
CA GLU A 73 -6.82 8.80 -25.47
C GLU A 73 -6.76 9.57 -24.13
N PRO A 74 -6.02 10.69 -24.06
CA PRO A 74 -6.03 11.59 -22.91
C PRO A 74 -7.46 12.16 -22.70
N GLY A 75 -8.12 11.75 -21.62
CA GLY A 75 -9.46 12.24 -21.24
C GLY A 75 -10.55 11.17 -21.13
N GLN A 76 -10.34 9.96 -21.69
CA GLN A 76 -11.19 8.78 -21.46
C GLN A 76 -10.70 7.92 -20.28
N SER A 77 -9.94 8.51 -19.36
CA SER A 77 -9.29 7.80 -18.26
C SER A 77 -10.20 7.49 -17.08
N LEU A 78 -11.43 8.03 -16.99
CA LEU A 78 -12.32 7.78 -15.85
C LEU A 78 -12.69 6.28 -15.68
N PRO A 79 -13.12 5.56 -16.73
CA PRO A 79 -13.39 4.12 -16.62
C PRO A 79 -12.12 3.32 -16.28
N THR A 80 -10.99 3.63 -16.91
CA THR A 80 -9.71 2.95 -16.69
C THR A 80 -9.15 3.22 -15.28
N ALA A 81 -9.31 4.44 -14.76
CA ALA A 81 -8.99 4.79 -13.38
C ALA A 81 -9.89 4.02 -12.40
N GLY A 82 -11.17 3.85 -12.72
CA GLY A 82 -12.07 2.99 -11.96
C GLY A 82 -11.56 1.55 -11.88
N VAL A 83 -11.12 0.97 -13.01
CA VAL A 83 -10.50 -0.38 -13.05
C VAL A 83 -9.22 -0.42 -12.22
N ALA A 84 -8.33 0.57 -12.35
CA ALA A 84 -7.10 0.66 -11.57
C ALA A 84 -7.39 0.74 -10.05
N LEU A 85 -8.40 1.51 -9.65
CA LEU A 85 -8.86 1.62 -8.27
C LEU A 85 -9.44 0.30 -7.75
N LEU A 86 -10.25 -0.41 -8.54
CA LEU A 86 -10.79 -1.71 -8.17
C LEU A 86 -9.70 -2.77 -8.02
N VAL A 87 -8.71 -2.78 -8.91
CA VAL A 87 -7.55 -3.67 -8.80
C VAL A 87 -6.74 -3.35 -7.53
N ALA A 88 -6.47 -2.07 -7.26
CA ALA A 88 -5.80 -1.66 -6.02
C ALA A 88 -6.60 -2.04 -4.77
N ALA A 89 -7.92 -1.85 -4.78
CA ALA A 89 -8.82 -2.27 -3.71
C ALA A 89 -8.81 -3.81 -3.55
N GLY A 90 -8.77 -4.57 -4.65
CA GLY A 90 -8.63 -6.02 -4.64
C GLY A 90 -7.33 -6.47 -3.98
N PHE A 91 -6.19 -5.84 -4.30
CA PHE A 91 -4.91 -6.10 -3.62
C PHE A 91 -4.98 -5.76 -2.13
N ALA A 92 -5.61 -4.64 -1.75
CA ALA A 92 -5.79 -4.27 -0.36
C ALA A 92 -6.65 -5.30 0.40
N LEU A 93 -7.76 -5.74 -0.19
CA LEU A 93 -8.63 -6.78 0.37
C LEU A 93 -7.91 -8.13 0.48
N ALA A 94 -7.15 -8.53 -0.54
CA ALA A 94 -6.34 -9.74 -0.48
C ALA A 94 -5.31 -9.68 0.66
N GLY A 95 -4.65 -8.53 0.84
CA GLY A 95 -3.76 -8.30 1.98
C GLY A 95 -4.48 -8.44 3.32
N ILE A 96 -5.68 -7.85 3.46
CA ILE A 96 -6.51 -7.99 4.66
C ILE A 96 -6.90 -9.47 4.90
N ILE A 97 -7.27 -10.20 3.85
CA ILE A 97 -7.62 -11.64 3.95
C ILE A 97 -6.41 -12.46 4.39
N VAL A 98 -5.24 -12.26 3.78
CA VAL A 98 -4.00 -12.95 4.18
C VAL A 98 -3.71 -12.70 5.65
N VAL A 99 -3.82 -11.45 6.09
CA VAL A 99 -3.64 -11.07 7.49
C VAL A 99 -4.71 -11.70 8.40
N ALA A 100 -5.97 -11.76 7.96
CA ALA A 100 -7.05 -12.38 8.73
C ALA A 100 -6.84 -13.90 8.87
N VAL A 101 -6.41 -14.58 7.81
CA VAL A 101 -6.10 -16.02 7.79
C VAL A 101 -4.89 -16.33 8.66
N ASP A 102 -3.80 -15.55 8.57
CA ASP A 102 -2.60 -15.76 9.39
C ASP A 102 -2.87 -15.52 10.89
N ARG A 103 -3.79 -14.61 11.21
CA ARG A 103 -4.22 -14.33 12.59
C ARG A 103 -5.17 -15.39 13.17
N SER A 104 -5.71 -16.29 12.36
CA SER A 104 -6.55 -17.40 12.80
C SER A 104 -5.79 -18.73 12.73
N PRO A 105 -5.47 -19.47 13.81
CA PRO A 105 -5.35 -19.20 15.24
C PRO A 105 -3.96 -19.68 15.76
N ARG A 106 -3.01 -18.77 16.03
CA ARG A 106 -1.70 -19.12 16.67
C ARG A 106 -1.55 -18.63 18.11
N PHE A 107 -2.65 -18.31 18.79
CA PHE A 107 -2.64 -17.94 20.22
C PHE A 107 -3.46 -18.90 21.08
N ALA A 108 -3.09 -20.18 21.04
CA ALA A 108 -3.02 -20.95 22.27
C ALA A 108 -1.53 -21.11 22.56
N VAL A 109 -1.01 -20.39 23.55
CA VAL A 109 0.28 -20.72 24.18
C VAL A 109 -0.09 -21.52 25.42
N PRO A 110 -0.07 -22.87 25.37
CA PRO A 110 -0.40 -23.67 26.53
C PRO A 110 0.75 -23.61 27.53
N GLY A 111 0.47 -23.11 28.73
CA GLY A 111 1.19 -23.47 29.95
C GLY A 111 2.57 -22.83 30.13
N ARG A 112 2.60 -21.69 30.82
CA ARG A 112 3.70 -21.38 31.73
C ARG A 112 3.16 -21.46 33.16
N LYS A 113 3.42 -22.58 33.84
CA LYS A 113 3.28 -22.68 35.31
C LYS A 113 4.56 -22.14 35.97
N PRO A 114 4.44 -21.56 37.18
CA PRO A 114 5.55 -20.96 37.92
C PRO A 114 6.65 -21.97 38.26
#